data_AF-A0A838QIV7-F1
#
_entry.id   AF-A0A838QIV7-F1
#
_cell.length_a   1.000
_cell.length_b   1.000
_cell.length_c   1.000
_cell.angle_alpha   90.00
_cell.angle_beta   90.00
_cell.angle_gamma   90.00
#
_symmetry.space_group_name_H-M   'P 1'
#
loop_
_entity.id
_entity.type
_entity.pdbx_description
1 polymer ?
#
loop_
_entity_poly.entity_id
_entity_poly.type
_entity_poly.pdbx_seq_one_letter_code
_entity_poly.pdbx_strand_id
1 'polypeptide(L)'
;MSDPFSEIPDPGVRRPIRRRSQPALVREALRDAQETLRAALPVAQRALRRAGRCGQNLRLRGKRNPRTAGMIGGAVVLTLVGAYALSASGAGRTLCPATGEGKKPKFLVLLDSVPQIAAGSDVEINYDVCGLASGTPYRGRVRLVQQRSTGKKKSATPKPLMVSFKDQADGVAFRRQQELRLGSTKPGAYTLEVLVTDNKGRERKRVQKVVVKAVGR
;
A
#
# COMPACT_ATOMS: atom_id res chain seq x y z
N MET A 1 73.43 4.42 -16.79
CA MET A 1 72.56 4.57 -15.61
C MET A 1 71.14 4.44 -16.12
N SER A 2 70.57 3.26 -15.89
CA SER A 2 69.45 2.72 -16.64
C SER A 2 68.21 2.76 -15.77
N ASP A 3 67.14 3.38 -16.26
CA ASP A 3 65.80 3.33 -15.69
C ASP A 3 65.28 1.88 -15.69
N PRO A 4 64.75 1.38 -14.56
CA PRO A 4 63.98 0.16 -14.58
C PRO A 4 62.55 0.39 -14.04
N PHE A 5 61.61 -0.31 -14.67
CA PHE A 5 60.21 -0.52 -14.29
C PHE A 5 59.17 0.47 -14.83
N SER A 6 59.01 0.42 -16.16
CA SER A 6 57.67 0.42 -16.76
C SER A 6 57.09 -0.99 -16.64
N GLU A 7 56.15 -1.21 -15.72
CA GLU A 7 55.36 -2.44 -15.66
C GLU A 7 53.92 -2.10 -16.05
N ILE A 8 53.59 -2.39 -17.32
CA ILE A 8 52.26 -2.25 -17.90
C ILE A 8 51.43 -3.47 -17.47
N PRO A 9 50.28 -3.30 -16.79
CA PRO A 9 49.45 -4.44 -16.46
C PRO A 9 48.63 -4.92 -17.67
N ASP A 10 48.71 -6.22 -17.86
CA ASP A 10 48.15 -7.08 -18.90
C ASP A 10 46.60 -7.10 -18.94
N PRO A 11 45.93 -6.80 -20.08
CA PRO A 11 44.48 -6.81 -20.19
C PRO A 11 43.96 -8.20 -20.58
N GLY A 12 44.13 -9.19 -19.70
CA GLY A 12 44.05 -10.60 -20.11
C GLY A 12 43.08 -11.55 -19.40
N VAL A 13 42.35 -11.17 -18.33
CA VAL A 13 41.54 -12.16 -17.59
C VAL A 13 40.15 -11.64 -17.21
N ARG A 14 39.13 -12.09 -17.96
CA ARG A 14 37.72 -11.92 -17.62
C ARG A 14 37.39 -12.75 -16.37
N ARG A 15 37.24 -12.08 -15.23
CA ARG A 15 36.70 -12.70 -14.01
C ARG A 15 35.27 -13.18 -14.25
N PRO A 16 34.88 -14.39 -13.81
CA PRO A 16 33.50 -14.83 -13.86
C PRO A 16 32.64 -13.95 -12.95
N ILE A 17 31.71 -13.22 -13.56
CA ILE A 17 30.69 -12.44 -12.86
C ILE A 17 29.81 -13.44 -12.09
N ARG A 18 30.03 -13.57 -10.77
CA ARG A 18 29.10 -14.24 -9.86
C ARG A 18 27.78 -13.48 -9.91
N ARG A 19 26.82 -13.99 -10.68
CA ARG A 19 25.41 -13.58 -10.63
C ARG A 19 24.86 -13.88 -9.24
N ARG A 20 24.91 -12.89 -8.36
CA ARG A 20 24.17 -12.89 -7.09
C ARG A 20 22.72 -12.56 -7.42
N SER A 21 21.98 -13.59 -7.81
CA SER A 21 20.54 -13.51 -8.05
C SER A 21 19.87 -14.52 -7.14
N GLN A 22 19.24 -14.06 -6.06
CA GLN A 22 17.79 -14.11 -5.86
C GLN A 22 17.47 -13.45 -4.50
N PRO A 23 16.48 -12.54 -4.42
CA PRO A 23 16.11 -11.87 -3.18
C PRO A 23 15.35 -12.87 -2.28
N ALA A 24 15.98 -13.27 -1.17
CA ALA A 24 15.37 -14.16 -0.17
C ALA A 24 13.98 -13.67 0.30
N LEU A 25 13.79 -12.36 0.38
CA LEU A 25 12.53 -11.71 0.76
C LEU A 25 11.36 -12.01 -0.19
N VAL A 26 11.62 -12.19 -1.50
CA VAL A 26 10.54 -12.50 -2.46
C VAL A 26 10.12 -13.96 -2.33
N ARG A 27 11.06 -14.86 -1.99
CA ARG A 27 10.75 -16.27 -1.72
C ARG A 27 9.96 -16.44 -0.42
N GLU A 28 10.27 -15.66 0.62
CA GLU A 28 9.51 -15.67 1.88
C GLU A 28 8.09 -15.13 1.68
N ALA A 29 7.91 -14.00 0.99
CA ALA A 29 6.58 -13.48 0.68
C ALA A 29 5.74 -14.44 -0.18
N LEU A 30 6.36 -15.13 -1.14
CA LEU A 30 5.69 -16.18 -1.93
C LEU A 30 5.31 -17.39 -1.09
N ARG A 31 6.09 -17.74 -0.08
CA ARG A 31 5.80 -18.86 0.82
C ARG A 31 4.62 -18.55 1.74
N ASP A 32 4.58 -17.36 2.35
CA ASP A 32 3.46 -16.89 3.16
C ASP A 32 2.16 -16.77 2.34
N ALA A 33 2.26 -16.26 1.10
CA ALA A 33 1.13 -16.23 0.18
C ALA A 33 0.64 -17.64 -0.18
N GLN A 34 1.55 -18.60 -0.33
CA GLN A 34 1.21 -19.98 -0.66
C GLN A 34 0.60 -20.74 0.53
N GLU A 35 1.03 -20.45 1.77
CA GLU A 35 0.46 -21.02 2.99
C GLU A 35 -0.94 -20.47 3.29
N THR A 36 -1.15 -19.17 3.11
CA THR A 36 -2.49 -18.56 3.24
C THR A 36 -3.47 -19.11 2.20
N LEU A 37 -3.03 -19.29 0.95
CA LEU A 37 -3.82 -19.97 -0.08
C LEU A 37 -4.15 -21.42 0.30
N ARG A 38 -3.20 -22.18 0.86
CA ARG A 38 -3.44 -23.56 1.30
C ARG A 38 -4.39 -23.66 2.49
N ALA A 39 -4.33 -22.71 3.42
CA ALA A 39 -5.27 -22.62 4.54
C ALA A 39 -6.70 -22.23 4.07
N ALA A 40 -6.82 -21.43 3.01
CA ALA A 40 -8.10 -21.02 2.44
C ALA A 40 -8.75 -22.08 1.52
N LEU A 41 -7.95 -22.95 0.89
CA LEU A 41 -8.43 -24.03 0.01
C LEU A 41 -9.51 -24.94 0.63
N PRO A 42 -9.40 -25.45 1.87
CA PRO A 42 -10.43 -26.31 2.46
C PRO A 42 -11.75 -25.57 2.75
N VAL A 43 -11.69 -24.27 3.07
CA VAL A 43 -12.89 -23.44 3.28
C VAL A 43 -13.59 -23.17 1.95
N ALA A 44 -12.82 -22.82 0.91
CA ALA A 44 -13.33 -22.67 -0.45
C ALA A 44 -13.90 -23.99 -1.01
N GLN A 45 -13.25 -25.13 -0.75
CA GLN A 45 -13.76 -26.44 -1.18
C GLN A 45 -15.07 -26.82 -0.48
N ARG A 46 -15.26 -26.46 0.80
CA ARG A 46 -16.55 -26.67 1.49
C ARG A 46 -17.67 -25.82 0.88
N ALA A 47 -17.37 -24.57 0.51
CA ALA A 47 -18.31 -23.71 -0.20
C ALA A 47 -18.65 -24.26 -1.60
N LEU A 48 -17.64 -24.72 -2.36
CA LEU A 48 -17.83 -25.36 -3.66
C LEU A 48 -18.64 -26.65 -3.58
N ARG A 49 -18.45 -27.48 -2.54
CA ARG A 49 -19.24 -28.70 -2.32
C ARG A 49 -20.71 -28.38 -2.01
N ARG A 50 -21.01 -27.29 -1.29
CA ARG A 50 -22.39 -26.81 -1.08
C ARG A 50 -22.99 -26.27 -2.37
N ALA A 51 -22.23 -25.51 -3.14
CA ALA A 51 -22.65 -25.01 -4.45
C ALA A 51 -22.89 -26.15 -5.47
N GLY A 52 -22.10 -27.22 -5.42
CA GLY A 52 -22.24 -28.38 -6.30
C GLY A 52 -23.58 -29.12 -6.13
N ARG A 53 -24.13 -29.17 -4.91
CA ARG A 53 -25.47 -29.75 -4.67
C ARG A 53 -26.60 -28.87 -5.24
N CYS A 54 -26.46 -27.55 -5.17
CA CYS A 54 -27.40 -26.63 -5.84
C CYS A 54 -27.27 -26.69 -7.38
N GLY A 55 -26.06 -26.92 -7.90
CA GLY A 55 -25.79 -27.01 -9.33
C GLY A 55 -26.38 -28.26 -10.01
N GLN A 56 -26.46 -29.40 -9.33
CA GLN A 56 -27.02 -30.62 -9.93
C GLN A 56 -28.53 -30.49 -10.23
N ASN A 57 -29.31 -29.85 -9.36
CA ASN A 57 -30.74 -29.58 -9.61
C ASN A 57 -30.97 -28.58 -10.76
N LEU A 58 -30.08 -27.59 -10.91
CA LEU A 58 -30.11 -26.67 -12.06
C LEU A 58 -29.69 -27.36 -13.37
N ARG A 59 -28.75 -28.32 -13.32
CA ARG A 59 -28.31 -29.08 -14.50
C ARG A 59 -29.39 -30.01 -15.04
N LEU A 60 -30.21 -30.59 -14.16
CA LEU A 60 -31.37 -31.40 -14.54
C LEU A 60 -32.50 -30.54 -15.13
N ARG A 61 -32.72 -29.32 -14.63
CA ARG A 61 -33.69 -28.35 -15.21
C ARG A 61 -33.21 -27.72 -16.52
N GLY A 62 -31.90 -27.48 -16.67
CA GLY A 62 -31.31 -26.86 -17.87
C GLY A 62 -31.27 -27.76 -19.11
N LYS A 63 -31.42 -29.08 -18.93
CA LYS A 63 -31.41 -30.06 -20.05
C LYS A 63 -32.68 -30.00 -20.91
N ARG A 64 -33.74 -29.31 -20.47
CA ARG A 64 -34.99 -29.15 -21.22
C ARG A 64 -35.07 -27.87 -22.06
N ASN A 65 -34.21 -26.87 -21.82
CA ASN A 65 -34.16 -25.62 -22.59
C ASN A 65 -32.73 -25.02 -22.57
N PRO A 66 -31.84 -25.41 -23.51
CA PRO A 66 -30.42 -25.02 -23.47
C PRO A 66 -30.15 -23.55 -23.79
N ARG A 67 -31.08 -22.86 -24.47
CA ARG A 67 -30.88 -21.48 -24.94
C ARG A 67 -31.06 -20.42 -23.85
N THR A 68 -31.83 -20.68 -22.80
CA THR A 68 -32.14 -19.70 -21.75
C THR A 68 -31.20 -19.77 -20.54
N ALA A 69 -30.64 -20.94 -20.24
CA ALA A 69 -29.77 -21.14 -19.07
C ALA A 69 -28.32 -20.64 -19.29
N GLY A 70 -27.85 -20.59 -20.54
CA GLY A 70 -26.50 -20.11 -20.88
C GLY A 70 -26.27 -18.63 -20.59
N MET A 71 -27.33 -17.81 -20.62
CA MET A 71 -27.24 -16.36 -20.41
C MET A 71 -27.18 -15.97 -18.93
N ILE A 72 -27.74 -16.79 -18.02
CA ILE A 72 -27.83 -16.45 -16.58
C ILE A 72 -26.58 -16.92 -15.81
N GLY A 73 -25.95 -18.02 -16.22
CA GLY A 73 -24.76 -18.56 -15.55
C GLY A 73 -23.47 -17.75 -15.75
N GLY A 74 -23.32 -17.07 -16.88
CA GLY A 74 -22.13 -16.26 -17.19
C GLY A 74 -22.02 -14.96 -16.38
N ALA A 75 -23.15 -14.39 -15.97
CA ALA A 75 -23.19 -13.10 -15.27
C ALA A 75 -22.68 -13.17 -13.82
N VAL A 76 -22.80 -14.31 -13.14
CA VAL A 76 -22.47 -14.43 -11.70
C VAL A 76 -20.97 -14.65 -11.47
N VAL A 77 -20.24 -15.23 -12.42
CA VAL A 77 -18.79 -15.45 -12.29
C VAL A 77 -18.00 -14.17 -12.60
N LEU A 78 -18.50 -13.30 -13.50
CA LEU A 78 -17.88 -12.02 -13.83
C LEU A 78 -18.02 -10.96 -12.72
N THR A 79 -19.09 -11.00 -11.91
CA THR A 79 -19.31 -9.99 -10.86
C THR A 79 -18.45 -10.18 -9.62
N LEU A 80 -18.09 -11.42 -9.26
CA LEU A 80 -17.31 -11.70 -8.05
C LEU A 80 -15.80 -11.42 -8.20
N VAL A 81 -15.24 -11.59 -9.40
CA VAL A 81 -13.82 -11.29 -9.66
C VAL A 81 -13.59 -9.78 -9.84
N GLY A 82 -14.55 -9.06 -10.40
CA GLY A 82 -14.44 -7.60 -10.62
C GLY A 82 -14.47 -6.76 -9.33
N ALA A 83 -15.18 -7.21 -8.29
CA ALA A 83 -15.33 -6.45 -7.06
C ALA A 83 -14.03 -6.35 -6.23
N TYR A 84 -13.15 -7.35 -6.27
CA TYR A 84 -11.93 -7.35 -5.47
C TYR A 84 -10.78 -6.51 -6.07
N ALA A 85 -10.80 -6.23 -7.38
CA ALA A 85 -9.78 -5.40 -8.02
C ALA A 85 -9.99 -3.89 -7.74
N LEU A 86 -11.21 -3.47 -7.40
CA LEU A 86 -11.56 -2.05 -7.22
C LEU A 86 -11.29 -1.50 -5.81
N SER A 87 -11.13 -2.37 -4.80
CA SER A 87 -10.90 -1.94 -3.41
C SER A 87 -9.44 -1.59 -3.07
N ALA A 88 -8.48 -1.85 -3.96
CA ALA A 88 -7.07 -1.51 -3.72
C ALA A 88 -6.67 -0.14 -4.31
N SER A 89 -7.47 0.42 -5.22
CA SER A 89 -7.29 1.77 -5.74
C SER A 89 -8.19 2.70 -4.94
N GLY A 90 -7.63 3.51 -4.04
CA GLY A 90 -8.37 4.51 -3.24
C GLY A 90 -9.20 5.46 -4.12
N ALA A 91 -10.43 5.04 -4.47
CA ALA A 91 -11.29 5.59 -5.51
C ALA A 91 -11.96 6.93 -5.14
N GLY A 92 -11.31 7.71 -4.28
CA GLY A 92 -11.69 9.09 -4.04
C GLY A 92 -11.19 9.99 -5.18
N ARG A 93 -11.97 11.02 -5.52
CA ARG A 93 -11.46 12.10 -6.37
C ARG A 93 -10.26 12.75 -5.66
N THR A 94 -9.20 13.02 -6.41
CA THR A 94 -8.05 13.77 -5.89
C THR A 94 -8.47 15.22 -5.59
N LEU A 95 -7.97 15.75 -4.47
CA LEU A 95 -8.06 17.13 -4.03
C LEU A 95 -6.95 18.01 -4.62
N CYS A 96 -6.08 17.45 -5.46
CA CYS A 96 -5.06 18.22 -6.16
C CYS A 96 -5.72 19.35 -6.97
N PRO A 97 -5.19 20.58 -6.89
CA PRO A 97 -5.74 21.68 -7.67
C PRO A 97 -5.64 21.35 -9.16
N ALA A 98 -6.72 21.62 -9.90
CA ALA A 98 -6.69 21.50 -11.36
C ALA A 98 -5.57 22.38 -11.90
N THR A 99 -4.71 21.78 -12.73
CA THR A 99 -3.61 22.51 -13.32
C THR A 99 -4.19 23.38 -14.44
N GLY A 100 -4.27 24.69 -14.23
CA GLY A 100 -4.69 25.62 -15.28
C GLY A 100 -3.79 25.49 -16.52
N GLU A 101 -4.36 25.71 -17.70
CA GLU A 101 -3.70 25.50 -19.00
C GLU A 101 -2.28 26.07 -19.01
N GLY A 102 -1.30 25.20 -19.32
CA GLY A 102 0.10 25.57 -19.52
C GLY A 102 0.98 25.69 -18.27
N LYS A 103 0.44 25.67 -17.04
CA LYS A 103 1.28 25.73 -15.83
C LYS A 103 1.76 24.34 -15.43
N LYS A 104 3.03 24.22 -15.01
CA LYS A 104 3.52 22.96 -14.43
C LYS A 104 2.90 22.79 -13.03
N PRO A 105 2.35 21.61 -12.71
CA PRO A 105 1.74 21.33 -11.41
C PRO A 105 2.80 21.41 -10.32
N LYS A 106 2.49 22.10 -9.23
CA LYS A 106 3.40 22.23 -8.09
C LYS A 106 3.48 20.90 -7.34
N PHE A 107 4.68 20.50 -6.94
CA PHE A 107 4.86 19.34 -6.07
C PHE A 107 4.25 19.62 -4.69
N LEU A 108 3.15 18.94 -4.37
CA LEU A 108 2.34 19.15 -3.18
C LEU A 108 1.89 17.80 -2.61
N VAL A 109 1.69 17.78 -1.30
CA VAL A 109 1.00 16.70 -0.59
C VAL A 109 -0.22 17.31 0.08
N LEU A 110 -1.36 16.66 -0.05
CA LEU A 110 -2.61 17.01 0.63
C LEU A 110 -3.01 15.83 1.50
N LEU A 111 -3.54 16.12 2.69
CA LEU A 111 -3.93 15.11 3.67
C LEU A 111 -5.41 15.29 3.94
N ASP A 112 -6.18 14.21 3.80
CA ASP A 112 -7.59 14.24 4.13
C ASP A 112 -7.80 14.38 5.64
N SER A 113 -8.99 14.86 6.01
CA SER A 113 -9.32 14.96 7.43
C SER A 113 -9.44 13.57 8.05
N VAL A 114 -8.58 13.26 9.02
CA VAL A 114 -8.67 12.02 9.78
C VAL A 114 -9.67 12.20 10.92
N PRO A 115 -10.75 11.38 11.01
CA PRO A 115 -11.71 11.46 12.09
C PRO A 115 -11.07 11.10 13.44
N GLN A 116 -11.82 11.29 14.53
CA GLN A 116 -11.35 10.86 15.85
C GLN A 116 -11.14 9.34 15.88
N ILE A 117 -9.99 8.91 16.39
CA ILE A 117 -9.52 7.54 16.28
C ILE A 117 -9.74 6.80 17.61
N ALA A 118 -10.14 5.54 17.58
CA ALA A 118 -10.17 4.70 18.78
C ALA A 118 -8.77 4.14 19.11
N ALA A 119 -8.39 4.13 20.39
CA ALA A 119 -7.13 3.53 20.81
C ALA A 119 -7.09 2.04 20.43
N GLY A 120 -6.00 1.62 19.80
CA GLY A 120 -5.81 0.25 19.35
C GLY A 120 -6.58 -0.19 18.12
N SER A 121 -7.29 0.72 17.45
CA SER A 121 -7.82 0.46 16.11
C SER A 121 -6.76 0.71 15.02
N ASP A 122 -7.04 0.20 13.83
CA ASP A 122 -6.32 0.61 12.63
C ASP A 122 -6.88 1.94 12.12
N VAL A 123 -6.01 2.75 11.51
CA VAL A 123 -6.37 4.07 10.97
C VAL A 123 -6.06 4.11 9.50
N GLU A 124 -7.08 4.43 8.72
CA GLU A 124 -6.91 4.69 7.30
C GLU A 124 -6.58 6.16 7.07
N ILE A 125 -5.44 6.40 6.44
CA ILE A 125 -4.94 7.72 6.12
C ILE A 125 -5.00 7.89 4.61
N ASN A 126 -5.86 8.80 4.17
CA ASN A 126 -5.97 9.17 2.77
C ASN A 126 -5.17 10.45 2.51
N TYR A 127 -4.32 10.42 1.48
CA TYR A 127 -3.53 11.57 1.09
C TYR A 127 -3.39 11.62 -0.42
N ASP A 128 -3.27 12.83 -0.95
CA ASP A 128 -3.02 13.07 -2.37
C ASP A 128 -1.60 13.59 -2.58
N VAL A 129 -1.00 13.16 -3.69
CA VAL A 129 0.30 13.64 -4.14
C VAL A 129 0.11 14.27 -5.51
N CYS A 130 0.52 15.53 -5.62
CA CYS A 130 0.38 16.33 -6.84
C CYS A 130 1.76 16.70 -7.38
N GLY A 131 1.87 16.87 -8.69
CA GLY A 131 3.06 17.41 -9.34
C GLY A 131 4.23 16.43 -9.51
N LEU A 132 3.97 15.13 -9.49
CA LEU A 132 4.91 14.09 -9.87
C LEU A 132 4.55 13.54 -11.26
N ALA A 133 5.53 13.25 -12.11
CA ALA A 133 5.24 12.62 -13.39
C ALA A 133 4.85 11.14 -13.17
N SER A 134 3.98 10.59 -14.02
CA SER A 134 3.64 9.16 -13.97
C SER A 134 4.91 8.30 -14.03
N GLY A 135 4.95 7.21 -13.26
CA GLY A 135 6.08 6.31 -13.09
C GLY A 135 7.22 6.85 -12.22
N THR A 136 7.15 8.08 -11.71
CA THR A 136 8.20 8.63 -10.85
C THR A 136 8.24 7.89 -9.52
N PRO A 137 9.36 7.25 -9.13
CA PRO A 137 9.46 6.62 -7.83
C PRO A 137 9.54 7.68 -6.73
N TYR A 138 8.88 7.41 -5.61
CA TYR A 138 8.90 8.28 -4.44
C TYR A 138 8.96 7.44 -3.16
N ARG A 139 9.34 8.09 -2.05
CA ARG A 139 9.36 7.50 -0.71
C ARG A 139 8.36 8.24 0.16
N GLY A 140 7.51 7.50 0.84
CA GLY A 140 6.56 8.04 1.79
C GLY A 140 6.92 7.67 3.22
N ARG A 141 6.59 8.55 4.15
CA ARG A 141 6.68 8.29 5.59
C ARG A 141 5.46 8.87 6.28
N VAL A 142 4.73 8.01 6.98
CA VAL A 142 3.64 8.39 7.87
C VAL A 142 4.15 8.27 9.29
N ARG A 143 3.95 9.31 10.10
CA ARG A 143 4.41 9.36 11.49
C ARG A 143 3.30 9.89 12.39
N LEU A 144 3.09 9.21 13.51
CA LEU A 144 2.17 9.64 14.56
C LEU A 144 2.98 9.94 15.83
N VAL A 145 2.89 11.18 16.32
CA VAL A 145 3.66 11.67 17.47
C VAL A 145 2.71 12.15 18.55
N GLN A 146 2.84 11.62 19.77
CA GLN A 146 2.03 12.08 20.89
C GLN A 146 2.41 13.51 21.27
N GLN A 147 1.43 14.40 21.35
CA GLN A 147 1.64 15.74 21.85
C GLN A 147 1.85 15.67 23.35
N ARG A 148 2.96 16.24 23.83
CA ARG A 148 3.21 16.33 25.27
C ARG A 148 2.24 17.35 25.87
N SER A 149 1.50 16.95 26.90
CA SER A 149 0.87 17.94 27.76
C SER A 149 1.98 18.70 28.49
N THR A 150 1.92 20.01 28.44
CA THR A 150 2.95 20.96 28.91
C THR A 150 3.23 20.90 30.43
N GLY A 151 2.57 20.00 31.19
CA GLY A 151 2.62 19.96 32.65
C GLY A 151 3.34 18.77 33.30
N LYS A 152 3.75 17.72 32.57
CA LYS A 152 4.41 16.55 33.18
C LYS A 152 5.93 16.57 33.03
N LYS A 153 6.63 16.93 34.11
CA LYS A 153 8.10 16.87 34.25
C LYS A 153 8.63 15.44 33.98
N LYS A 154 9.64 15.34 33.11
CA LYS A 154 10.59 14.22 32.91
C LYS A 154 10.03 12.81 32.60
N SER A 155 8.82 12.65 32.05
CA SER A 155 8.44 11.34 31.48
C SER A 155 9.15 11.11 30.15
N ALA A 156 9.68 9.90 29.93
CA ALA A 156 10.36 9.50 28.70
C ALA A 156 9.53 9.87 27.45
N THR A 157 10.20 10.39 26.40
CA THR A 157 9.53 10.75 25.14
C THR A 157 8.83 9.52 24.57
N PRO A 158 7.50 9.54 24.38
CA PRO A 158 6.81 8.42 23.76
C PRO A 158 7.39 8.19 22.37
N LYS A 159 7.72 6.93 22.07
CA LYS A 159 8.29 6.53 20.78
C LYS A 159 7.26 6.84 19.68
N PRO A 160 7.63 7.59 18.64
CA PRO A 160 6.72 7.87 17.54
C PRO A 160 6.40 6.58 16.80
N LEU A 161 5.13 6.39 16.43
CA LEU A 161 4.73 5.34 15.52
C LEU A 161 5.06 5.81 14.10
N MET A 162 5.74 4.98 13.31
CA MET A 162 6.23 5.37 11.99
C MET A 162 6.11 4.21 11.01
N VAL A 163 5.55 4.50 9.83
CA VAL A 163 5.49 3.61 8.68
C VAL A 163 6.21 4.30 7.53
N SER A 164 7.16 3.60 6.92
CA SER A 164 7.88 4.09 5.74
C SER A 164 7.62 3.14 4.58
N PHE A 165 7.41 3.69 3.39
CA PHE A 165 7.08 2.93 2.20
C PHE A 165 7.75 3.53 0.97
N LYS A 166 7.82 2.73 -0.09
CA LYS A 166 8.32 3.12 -1.40
C LYS A 166 7.24 2.81 -2.41
N ASP A 167 7.02 3.71 -3.34
CA ASP A 167 5.93 3.61 -4.29
C ASP A 167 6.23 4.41 -5.56
N GLN A 168 5.36 4.35 -6.57
CA GLN A 168 5.48 5.08 -7.82
C GLN A 168 4.24 5.95 -8.05
N ALA A 169 4.43 7.08 -8.70
CA ALA A 169 3.34 7.98 -9.04
C ALA A 169 2.51 7.41 -10.21
N ASP A 170 1.19 7.31 -10.04
CA ASP A 170 0.31 6.82 -11.12
C ASP A 170 0.10 7.90 -12.20
N GLY A 171 0.22 9.17 -11.83
CA GLY A 171 -0.01 10.31 -12.70
C GLY A 171 0.39 11.63 -12.05
N VAL A 172 0.01 12.72 -12.71
CA VAL A 172 0.29 14.09 -12.27
C VAL A 172 -0.36 14.43 -10.92
N ALA A 173 -1.50 13.82 -10.64
CA ALA A 173 -2.22 13.90 -9.39
C ALA A 173 -2.81 12.52 -9.11
N PHE A 174 -2.54 11.98 -7.92
CA PHE A 174 -3.04 10.68 -7.53
C PHE A 174 -3.29 10.62 -6.03
N ARG A 175 -4.23 9.75 -5.67
CA ARG A 175 -4.66 9.50 -4.29
C ARG A 175 -4.07 8.20 -3.80
N ARG A 176 -3.66 8.18 -2.54
CA ARG A 176 -3.14 6.99 -1.85
C ARG A 176 -3.81 6.83 -0.50
N GLN A 177 -3.90 5.57 -0.10
CA GLN A 177 -4.41 5.15 1.19
C GLN A 177 -3.30 4.39 1.90
N GLN A 178 -3.05 4.76 3.16
CA GLN A 178 -2.11 4.06 4.02
C GLN A 178 -2.80 3.67 5.33
N GLU A 179 -2.74 2.39 5.66
CA GLU A 179 -3.18 1.88 6.95
C GLU A 179 -2.07 2.07 7.99
N LEU A 180 -2.43 2.59 9.15
CA LEU A 180 -1.57 2.77 10.31
C LEU A 180 -2.15 2.02 11.51
N ARG A 181 -1.47 0.96 11.94
CA ARG A 181 -1.89 0.13 13.07
C ARG A 181 -1.49 0.77 14.39
N LEU A 182 -2.46 1.17 15.21
CA LEU A 182 -2.16 1.87 16.46
C LEU A 182 -1.69 0.95 17.58
N GLY A 183 -2.06 -0.34 17.58
CA GLY A 183 -1.65 -1.29 18.62
C GLY A 183 -1.91 -0.76 20.04
N SER A 184 -0.90 -0.71 20.90
CA SER A 184 -1.05 -0.20 22.27
C SER A 184 -0.93 1.33 22.41
N THR A 185 -1.32 2.10 21.39
CA THR A 185 -1.28 3.57 21.44
C THR A 185 -2.24 4.09 22.49
N LYS A 186 -1.72 4.95 23.39
CA LYS A 186 -2.51 5.52 24.47
C LYS A 186 -3.51 6.55 23.93
N PRO A 187 -4.66 6.74 24.60
CA PRO A 187 -5.52 7.88 24.33
C PRO A 187 -4.79 9.22 24.55
N GLY A 188 -5.10 10.21 23.73
CA GLY A 188 -4.53 11.56 23.85
C GLY A 188 -4.54 12.36 22.55
N ALA A 189 -3.93 13.54 22.59
CA ALA A 189 -3.69 14.36 21.41
C ALA A 189 -2.41 13.92 20.70
N TYR A 190 -2.49 13.78 19.38
CA TYR A 190 -1.40 13.36 18.52
C TYR A 190 -1.24 14.32 17.34
N THR A 191 -0.04 14.33 16.79
CA THR A 191 0.29 14.96 15.53
C THR A 191 0.55 13.87 14.50
N LEU A 192 -0.30 13.81 13.48
CA LEU A 192 -0.10 12.98 12.29
C LEU A 192 0.71 13.75 11.26
N GLU A 193 1.78 13.15 10.78
CA GLU A 193 2.66 13.71 9.75
C GLU A 193 2.74 12.76 8.56
N VAL A 194 2.55 13.30 7.36
CA VAL A 194 2.81 12.61 6.09
C VAL A 194 3.91 13.35 5.36
N LEU A 195 5.01 12.66 5.09
CA LEU A 195 6.16 13.15 4.36
C LEU A 195 6.32 12.35 3.07
N VAL A 196 6.45 13.05 1.95
CA VAL A 196 6.74 12.45 0.64
C VAL A 196 8.03 13.06 0.10
N THR A 197 8.97 12.19 -0.26
CA THR A 197 10.25 12.54 -0.86
C THR A 197 10.30 11.97 -2.27
N ASP A 198 10.52 12.81 -3.27
CA ASP A 198 10.64 12.35 -4.66
C ASP A 198 12.05 11.81 -4.98
N ASN A 199 12.23 11.29 -6.19
CA ASN A 199 13.54 10.79 -6.66
C ASN A 199 14.59 11.88 -6.86
N LYS A 200 14.21 13.16 -6.85
CA LYS A 200 15.11 14.32 -6.91
C LYS A 200 15.50 14.82 -5.51
N GLY A 201 15.04 14.15 -4.45
CA GLY A 201 15.28 14.54 -3.06
C GLY A 201 14.45 15.73 -2.59
N ARG A 202 13.43 16.15 -3.37
CA ARG A 202 12.50 17.19 -2.93
C ARG A 202 11.53 16.59 -1.93
N GLU A 203 11.28 17.30 -0.84
CA GLU A 203 10.40 16.83 0.24
C GLU A 203 9.17 17.72 0.40
N ARG A 204 8.04 17.08 0.67
CA ARG A 204 6.79 17.75 1.05
C ARG A 204 6.18 17.08 2.25
N LYS A 205 5.83 17.90 3.24
CA LYS A 205 5.29 17.46 4.53
C LYS A 205 3.91 18.07 4.74
N ARG A 206 2.98 17.25 5.24
CA ARG A 206 1.71 17.69 5.82
C ARG A 206 1.57 17.20 7.24
N VAL A 207 0.93 18.02 8.05
CA VAL A 207 0.78 17.81 9.48
C VAL A 207 -0.67 18.09 9.85
N GLN A 208 -1.26 17.19 10.64
CA GLN A 208 -2.61 17.33 11.16
C GLN A 208 -2.64 16.95 12.64
N LYS A 209 -3.41 17.68 13.44
CA LYS A 209 -3.69 17.30 14.84
C LYS A 209 -4.84 16.30 14.84
N VAL A 210 -4.66 15.19 15.55
CA VAL A 210 -5.67 14.14 15.70
C VAL A 210 -5.84 13.77 17.16
N VAL A 211 -7.01 13.26 17.53
CA VAL A 211 -7.31 12.82 18.90
C VAL A 211 -7.57 11.32 18.87
N VAL A 212 -6.80 10.59 19.69
CA VAL A 212 -7.02 9.17 19.96
C VAL A 212 -7.85 9.07 21.23
N LYS A 213 -9.04 8.50 21.13
CA LYS A 213 -9.98 8.29 22.24
C LYS A 213 -9.74 6.94 22.89
N ALA A 214 -10.04 6.83 24.19
CA ALA A 214 -10.16 5.53 24.83
C ALA A 214 -11.30 4.74 24.19
N VAL A 215 -11.13 3.43 24.06
CA VAL A 215 -12.23 2.54 23.72
C VAL A 215 -13.16 2.54 24.93
N GLY A 216 -14.36 3.13 24.79
CA GLY A 216 -15.37 3.11 25.84
C GLY A 216 -15.71 1.67 26.18
N ARG A 217 -15.64 1.33 27.46
CA ARG A 217 -16.26 0.10 27.99
C ARG A 217 -17.70 0.40 28.33
#